data_AF-A0A943IT38-F1
#
_entry.id   AF-A0A943IT38-F1
#
_cell.length_a   1.000
_cell.length_b   1.000
_cell.length_c   1.000
_cell.angle_alpha   90.00
_cell.angle_beta   90.00
_cell.angle_gamma   90.00
#
_symmetry.space_group_name_H-M   'P 1'
#
loop_
_entity.id
_entity.type
_entity.pdbx_description
1 polymer ?
#
loop_
_entity_poly.entity_id
_entity_poly.type
_entity_poly.pdbx_seq_one_letter_code
_entity_poly.pdbx_strand_id
1 'polypeptide(L)'
;MKEENEYDKPIFPLRKILLRLALIIAIIILVAWLVPKFFTNKDAASKTVKSKNTTETVKIESNNMQKLESAGLKYFNKENISSSEGKKITLNELIENKLVQEIKNNGKTCDVKKSYVKLTKTNDAYLLKTSLTCGKTTDYKLLNVGEYSYCTNSLLCEKNETILENKNKEEKKNDTPKDEQKDSTIKEDETKQKTPTLSQFSKWENYAKTSCDTQAITCDINDTTCLKEVKLYKRTEIVGTKLTNYKTEHTALRTVNTTTKNVCSSYNYLVINNIIFRTKGNYGEILNLNKQTTANWTYNGQISIKSSPRFGANEYYKYVGADSKADTLFYYDSYKYNYQMERVTSYTSDCSDTSNKAVTTYQVYKQQETYTKEDKVYATACYSSTRTRTYN
;
A
#
# COMPACT_ATOMS: atom_id res chain seq x y z
N MET A 1 11.55 -20.80 96.46
CA MET A 1 10.41 -21.67 96.11
C MET A 1 10.18 -21.50 94.62
N LYS A 2 10.16 -22.62 93.90
CA LYS A 2 9.93 -22.72 92.45
C LYS A 2 8.61 -22.04 92.05
N GLU A 3 8.55 -21.48 90.85
CA GLU A 3 7.74 -22.07 89.78
C GLU A 3 8.11 -21.46 88.42
N GLU A 4 8.43 -22.38 87.51
CA GLU A 4 8.63 -22.17 86.08
C GLU A 4 7.28 -21.85 85.42
N ASN A 5 7.28 -21.04 84.37
CA ASN A 5 6.31 -21.19 83.28
C ASN A 5 6.98 -20.79 81.96
N GLU A 6 7.19 -21.83 81.15
CA GLU A 6 7.65 -21.85 79.77
C GLU A 6 6.45 -21.70 78.80
N TYR A 7 6.74 -21.40 77.53
CA TYR A 7 5.84 -21.22 76.36
C TYR A 7 5.10 -19.86 76.26
N ASP A 8 5.15 -19.10 75.16
CA ASP A 8 5.10 -19.50 73.75
C ASP A 8 5.75 -18.45 72.82
N LYS A 9 6.47 -18.91 71.78
CA LYS A 9 7.01 -18.07 70.68
C LYS A 9 5.97 -18.00 69.54
N PRO A 10 5.58 -16.81 69.02
CA PRO A 10 4.69 -16.76 67.87
C PRO A 10 5.42 -17.11 66.56
N ILE A 11 5.03 -18.27 66.01
CA ILE A 11 5.33 -18.76 64.66
C ILE A 11 4.52 -17.96 63.62
N PHE A 12 5.24 -17.31 62.70
CA PHE A 12 4.91 -16.83 61.34
C PHE A 12 3.54 -16.16 61.01
N PRO A 13 3.53 -14.99 60.30
CA PRO A 13 2.33 -14.22 60.00
C PRO A 13 1.59 -14.71 58.73
N LEU A 14 0.97 -15.89 58.76
CA LEU A 14 0.23 -16.46 57.61
C LEU A 14 -1.14 -15.82 57.32
N ARG A 15 -1.69 -15.04 58.27
CA ARG A 15 -3.05 -14.48 58.17
C ARG A 15 -3.21 -13.44 57.05
N LYS A 16 -2.16 -12.67 56.72
CA LYS A 16 -2.21 -11.65 55.65
C LYS A 16 -2.06 -12.24 54.23
N ILE A 17 -1.38 -13.38 54.10
CA ILE A 17 -1.16 -14.05 52.81
C ILE A 17 -2.40 -14.86 52.42
N LEU A 18 -2.98 -15.61 53.37
CA LEU A 18 -4.22 -16.37 53.15
C LEU A 18 -5.39 -15.46 52.76
N LEU A 19 -5.51 -14.28 53.39
CA LEU A 19 -6.56 -13.32 53.07
C LEU A 19 -6.41 -12.75 51.64
N ARG A 20 -5.18 -12.44 51.21
CA ARG A 20 -4.92 -11.99 49.83
C ARG A 20 -5.17 -13.08 48.80
N LEU A 21 -4.84 -14.33 49.13
CA LEU A 21 -5.07 -15.48 48.24
C LEU A 21 -6.58 -15.76 48.06
N ALA A 22 -7.35 -15.70 49.15
CA ALA A 22 -8.80 -15.87 49.12
C ALA A 22 -9.50 -14.80 48.25
N LEU A 23 -9.02 -13.55 48.30
CA LEU A 23 -9.56 -12.43 47.53
C LEU A 23 -9.30 -12.59 46.01
N ILE A 24 -8.11 -13.09 45.64
CA ILE A 24 -7.78 -13.39 44.23
C ILE A 24 -8.65 -14.53 43.69
N ILE A 25 -8.84 -15.60 44.47
CA ILE A 25 -9.69 -16.73 44.08
C ILE A 25 -11.16 -16.29 43.90
N ALA A 26 -11.66 -15.41 44.78
CA ALA A 26 -13.02 -14.86 44.65
C ALA A 26 -13.22 -14.07 43.35
N ILE A 27 -12.22 -13.30 42.91
CA ILE A 27 -12.26 -12.54 41.64
C ILE A 27 -12.27 -13.49 40.44
N ILE A 28 -11.47 -14.56 40.46
CA ILE A 28 -11.41 -15.55 39.37
C ILE A 28 -12.76 -16.27 39.20
N ILE A 29 -13.41 -16.64 40.31
CA ILE A 29 -14.76 -17.24 40.29
C ILE A 29 -15.79 -16.27 39.70
N LEU A 30 -15.70 -14.98 40.04
CA LEU A 30 -16.60 -13.94 39.53
C LEU A 30 -16.43 -13.73 38.02
N VAL A 31 -15.19 -13.75 37.51
CA VAL A 31 -14.90 -13.67 36.07
C VAL A 31 -15.38 -14.92 35.33
N ALA A 32 -15.10 -16.12 35.86
CA ALA A 32 -15.58 -17.38 35.26
C ALA A 32 -17.12 -17.46 35.22
N TRP A 33 -17.82 -16.84 36.18
CA TRP A 33 -19.27 -16.74 36.19
C TRP A 33 -19.84 -15.66 35.25
N LEU A 34 -19.07 -14.61 34.94
CA LEU A 34 -19.48 -13.54 34.01
C LEU A 34 -19.34 -13.92 32.53
N VAL A 35 -18.33 -14.71 32.17
CA VAL A 35 -18.02 -15.04 30.76
C VAL A 35 -19.16 -15.78 30.02
N PRO A 36 -19.92 -16.72 30.62
CA PRO A 36 -21.00 -17.43 29.93
C PRO A 36 -22.18 -16.55 29.51
N LYS A 37 -22.32 -15.32 30.05
CA LYS A 37 -23.39 -14.38 29.65
C LYS A 37 -23.02 -13.50 28.45
N PHE A 38 -21.76 -13.47 28.02
CA PHE A 38 -21.31 -12.68 26.86
C PHE A 38 -21.00 -13.52 25.61
N PHE A 39 -20.99 -14.84 25.72
CA PHE A 39 -20.75 -15.75 24.60
C PHE A 39 -21.80 -16.87 24.54
N THR A 40 -23.05 -16.49 24.25
CA THR A 40 -24.03 -17.44 23.70
C THR A 40 -24.35 -17.03 22.27
N ASN A 41 -23.67 -17.65 21.31
CA ASN A 41 -24.20 -17.76 19.95
C ASN A 41 -25.38 -18.72 20.02
N LYS A 42 -26.60 -18.17 20.00
CA LYS A 42 -27.80 -18.93 19.67
C LYS A 42 -28.20 -18.58 18.26
N ASP A 43 -28.05 -19.54 17.36
CA ASP A 43 -28.78 -19.57 16.11
C ASP A 43 -30.28 -19.49 16.41
N ALA A 44 -30.90 -18.40 15.97
CA ALA A 44 -32.35 -18.28 15.90
C ALA A 44 -32.70 -17.28 14.80
N ALA A 45 -33.31 -17.82 13.74
CA ALA A 45 -33.99 -17.05 12.71
C ALA A 45 -34.90 -15.99 13.35
N SER A 46 -34.71 -14.71 12.99
CA SER A 46 -35.62 -13.64 13.40
C SER A 46 -36.27 -12.99 12.19
N LYS A 47 -37.59 -13.19 12.12
CA LYS A 47 -38.56 -12.42 11.37
C LYS A 47 -38.25 -10.92 11.43
N THR A 48 -38.44 -10.29 10.28
CA THR A 48 -38.47 -8.85 10.04
C THR A 48 -39.47 -8.13 10.93
N VAL A 49 -38.99 -7.20 11.75
CA VAL A 49 -39.75 -6.00 12.16
C VAL A 49 -38.82 -4.79 12.11
N LYS A 50 -39.28 -3.77 11.40
CA LYS A 50 -38.62 -2.48 11.15
C LYS A 50 -38.37 -1.74 12.48
N SER A 51 -37.15 -1.26 12.68
CA SER A 51 -36.90 -0.07 13.50
C SER A 51 -35.87 0.83 12.81
N LYS A 52 -36.12 2.12 12.96
CA LYS A 52 -35.71 3.24 12.13
C LYS A 52 -34.53 3.93 12.80
N ASN A 53 -33.54 4.31 11.98
CA ASN A 53 -32.43 5.24 12.25
C ASN A 53 -31.27 4.74 13.12
N THR A 54 -30.50 3.80 12.58
CA THR A 54 -29.04 3.80 12.78
C THR A 54 -28.45 4.63 11.64
N THR A 55 -27.68 5.68 11.95
CA THR A 55 -26.90 6.39 10.93
C THR A 55 -25.74 5.49 10.51
N GLU A 56 -26.03 4.50 9.68
CA GLU A 56 -25.02 3.73 8.98
C GLU A 56 -24.17 4.71 8.19
N THR A 57 -22.86 4.71 8.43
CA THR A 57 -21.89 5.28 7.50
C THR A 57 -21.97 4.43 6.23
N VAL A 58 -22.82 4.84 5.30
CA VAL A 58 -23.02 4.18 4.00
C VAL A 58 -21.72 4.29 3.22
N LYS A 59 -20.90 3.24 3.27
CA LYS A 59 -19.75 3.05 2.38
C LYS A 59 -20.28 2.74 0.98
N ILE A 60 -19.61 3.26 -0.04
CA ILE A 60 -19.93 2.93 -1.43
C ILE A 60 -19.38 1.53 -1.71
N GLU A 61 -20.22 0.63 -2.21
CA GLU A 61 -19.81 -0.73 -2.56
C GLU A 61 -18.86 -0.72 -3.76
N SER A 62 -17.82 -1.55 -3.72
CA SER A 62 -16.78 -1.63 -4.78
C SER A 62 -17.36 -1.97 -6.16
N ASN A 63 -18.39 -2.82 -6.21
CA ASN A 63 -19.09 -3.19 -7.45
C ASN A 63 -19.76 -1.98 -8.12
N ASN A 64 -20.30 -1.04 -7.32
CA ASN A 64 -20.96 0.16 -7.86
C ASN A 64 -19.95 1.12 -8.50
N MET A 65 -18.75 1.23 -7.93
CA MET A 65 -17.65 1.98 -8.54
C MET A 65 -17.20 1.35 -9.88
N GLN A 66 -17.05 0.02 -9.92
CA GLN A 66 -16.65 -0.72 -11.14
C GLN A 66 -17.67 -0.59 -12.28
N LYS A 67 -18.97 -0.56 -11.97
CA LYS A 67 -20.03 -0.33 -12.97
C LYS A 67 -19.90 1.04 -13.64
N LEU A 68 -19.69 2.10 -12.86
CA LEU A 68 -19.53 3.46 -13.38
C LEU A 68 -18.23 3.59 -14.20
N GLU A 69 -17.14 3.00 -13.70
CA GLU A 69 -15.84 2.98 -14.39
C GLU A 69 -15.93 2.27 -15.75
N SER A 70 -16.52 1.09 -15.79
CA SER A 70 -16.69 0.30 -17.03
C SER A 70 -17.52 1.05 -18.06
N ALA A 71 -18.56 1.77 -17.62
CA ALA A 71 -19.38 2.60 -18.49
C ALA A 71 -18.62 3.81 -19.04
N GLY A 72 -17.81 4.45 -18.19
CA GLY A 72 -16.91 5.52 -18.60
C GLY A 72 -15.89 5.07 -19.64
N LEU A 73 -15.31 3.88 -19.50
CA LEU A 73 -14.38 3.31 -20.49
C LEU A 73 -15.05 2.92 -21.82
N LYS A 74 -16.34 2.54 -21.80
CA LYS A 74 -17.12 2.37 -23.03
C LYS A 74 -17.40 3.69 -23.74
N TYR A 75 -17.64 4.74 -22.97
CA TYR A 75 -17.88 6.08 -23.50
C TYR A 75 -16.60 6.68 -24.07
N PHE A 76 -15.50 6.68 -23.31
CA PHE A 76 -14.19 7.16 -23.73
C PHE A 76 -13.42 6.05 -24.45
N ASN A 77 -13.69 5.91 -25.75
CA ASN A 77 -13.11 4.87 -26.59
C ASN A 77 -12.15 5.47 -27.63
N LYS A 78 -11.45 4.58 -28.35
CA LYS A 78 -10.44 4.96 -29.35
C LYS A 78 -10.93 5.99 -30.38
N GLU A 79 -12.21 5.95 -30.75
CA GLU A 79 -12.77 6.80 -31.81
C GLU A 79 -12.98 8.25 -31.35
N ASN A 80 -13.22 8.48 -30.05
CA ASN A 80 -13.54 9.80 -29.51
C ASN A 80 -12.53 10.34 -28.49
N ILE A 81 -11.48 9.58 -28.19
CA ILE A 81 -10.54 9.92 -27.13
C ILE A 81 -9.77 11.23 -27.39
N SER A 82 -9.33 11.44 -28.63
CA SER A 82 -8.60 12.64 -29.06
C SER A 82 -9.46 13.90 -28.99
N SER A 83 -10.79 13.76 -29.08
CA SER A 83 -11.74 14.87 -28.94
C SER A 83 -12.36 14.97 -27.55
N SER A 84 -12.04 14.05 -26.64
CA SER A 84 -12.63 13.95 -25.28
C SER A 84 -11.69 14.35 -24.16
N GLU A 85 -10.56 14.98 -24.50
CA GLU A 85 -9.58 15.49 -23.55
C GLU A 85 -10.21 16.51 -22.59
N GLY A 86 -10.11 16.24 -21.29
CA GLY A 86 -10.67 17.10 -20.24
C GLY A 86 -12.19 17.02 -20.10
N LYS A 87 -12.89 16.25 -20.94
CA LYS A 87 -14.35 16.09 -20.89
C LYS A 87 -14.76 15.22 -19.70
N LYS A 88 -15.90 15.60 -19.13
CA LYS A 88 -16.59 14.91 -18.05
C LYS A 88 -17.89 14.37 -18.62
N ILE A 89 -18.17 13.09 -18.38
CA ILE A 89 -19.46 12.46 -18.66
C ILE A 89 -20.13 12.09 -17.35
N THR A 90 -21.37 12.52 -17.15
CA THR A 90 -22.14 12.24 -15.93
C THR A 90 -22.77 10.85 -15.98
N LEU A 91 -23.13 10.31 -14.81
CA LEU A 91 -23.88 9.05 -14.73
C LEU A 91 -25.23 9.16 -15.48
N ASN A 92 -25.88 10.33 -15.47
CA ASN A 92 -27.10 10.57 -16.23
C ASN A 92 -26.89 10.35 -17.73
N GLU A 93 -25.86 10.97 -18.30
CA GLU A 93 -25.53 10.82 -19.72
C GLU A 93 -25.13 9.37 -20.06
N LEU A 94 -24.41 8.67 -19.17
CA LEU A 94 -24.06 7.26 -19.38
C LEU A 94 -25.29 6.34 -19.37
N ILE A 95 -26.32 6.65 -18.58
CA ILE A 95 -27.61 5.94 -18.57
C ILE A 95 -28.38 6.21 -19.86
N GLU A 96 -28.45 7.47 -20.31
CA GLU A 96 -29.12 7.86 -21.56
C GLU A 96 -28.47 7.21 -22.78
N ASN A 97 -27.13 7.09 -22.79
CA ASN A 97 -26.37 6.38 -23.82
C ASN A 97 -26.43 4.83 -23.67
N LYS A 98 -27.22 4.30 -22.73
CA LYS A 98 -27.38 2.85 -22.46
C LYS A 98 -26.07 2.11 -22.15
N LEU A 99 -25.07 2.82 -21.63
CA LEU A 99 -23.76 2.26 -21.29
C LEU A 99 -23.74 1.65 -19.87
N VAL A 100 -24.67 2.07 -19.02
CA VAL A 100 -24.87 1.56 -17.66
C VAL A 100 -26.35 1.66 -17.26
N GLN A 101 -26.77 0.77 -16.38
CA GLN A 101 -28.06 0.89 -15.71
C GLN A 101 -27.95 1.79 -14.47
N GLU A 102 -29.10 2.14 -13.89
CA GLU A 102 -29.18 2.88 -12.63
C GLU A 102 -28.31 2.22 -11.54
N ILE A 103 -27.42 3.00 -10.92
CA ILE A 103 -26.55 2.51 -9.84
C ILE A 103 -27.22 2.82 -8.49
N LYS A 104 -27.36 1.78 -7.65
CA LYS A 104 -27.94 1.87 -6.31
C LYS A 104 -26.93 1.42 -5.27
N ASN A 105 -26.83 2.16 -4.17
CA ASN A 105 -26.04 1.79 -3.01
C ASN A 105 -26.98 1.57 -1.81
N ASN A 106 -26.96 0.37 -1.22
CA ASN A 106 -27.90 -0.06 -0.18
C ASN A 106 -29.38 0.21 -0.56
N GLY A 107 -29.74 -0.09 -1.81
CA GLY A 107 -31.11 0.09 -2.33
C GLY A 107 -31.50 1.52 -2.70
N LYS A 108 -30.66 2.54 -2.45
CA LYS A 108 -30.91 3.94 -2.83
C LYS A 108 -30.14 4.32 -4.08
N THR A 109 -30.79 5.02 -5.00
CA THR A 109 -30.19 5.54 -6.23
C THR A 109 -29.06 6.53 -5.93
N CYS A 110 -27.93 6.35 -6.62
CA CYS A 110 -26.81 7.30 -6.57
C CYS A 110 -27.12 8.55 -7.41
N ASP A 111 -26.51 9.68 -7.06
CA ASP A 111 -26.78 10.96 -7.70
C ASP A 111 -26.27 10.96 -9.14
N VAL A 112 -27.20 10.94 -10.10
CA VAL A 112 -26.89 10.82 -11.54
C VAL A 112 -26.18 12.05 -12.13
N LYS A 113 -26.28 13.23 -11.48
CA LYS A 113 -25.65 14.47 -11.94
C LYS A 113 -24.30 14.73 -11.28
N LYS A 114 -24.16 14.38 -10.00
CA LYS A 114 -22.92 14.53 -9.23
C LYS A 114 -21.94 13.38 -9.44
N SER A 115 -22.42 12.21 -9.86
CA SER A 115 -21.56 11.09 -10.23
C SER A 115 -21.10 11.21 -11.67
N TYR A 116 -19.82 10.97 -11.93
CA TYR A 116 -19.23 11.20 -13.24
C TYR A 116 -17.96 10.40 -13.47
N VAL A 117 -17.58 10.30 -14.74
CA VAL A 117 -16.26 9.87 -15.18
C VAL A 117 -15.61 11.01 -15.95
N LYS A 118 -14.33 11.29 -15.68
CA LYS A 118 -13.55 12.31 -16.37
C LYS A 118 -12.27 11.69 -16.91
N LEU A 119 -12.00 11.90 -18.19
CA LEU A 119 -10.74 11.52 -18.81
C LEU A 119 -9.84 12.76 -18.93
N THR A 120 -8.60 12.64 -18.49
CA THR A 120 -7.59 13.71 -18.61
C THR A 120 -6.37 13.14 -19.30
N LYS A 121 -5.91 13.78 -20.38
CA LYS A 121 -4.69 13.36 -21.08
C LYS A 121 -3.47 13.66 -20.19
N THR A 122 -2.52 12.74 -20.18
CA THR A 122 -1.20 12.91 -19.57
C THR A 122 -0.14 12.79 -20.66
N ASN A 123 1.15 12.97 -20.32
CA ASN A 123 2.22 13.02 -21.32
C ASN A 123 2.28 11.77 -22.21
N ASP A 124 1.98 10.58 -21.66
CA ASP A 124 2.11 9.30 -22.37
C ASP A 124 0.84 8.42 -22.33
N ALA A 125 -0.25 8.85 -21.68
CA ALA A 125 -1.47 8.04 -21.48
C ALA A 125 -2.69 8.91 -21.11
N TYR A 126 -3.71 8.29 -20.48
CA TYR A 126 -4.89 8.99 -19.96
C TYR A 126 -5.15 8.60 -18.50
N LEU A 127 -5.57 9.59 -17.70
CA LEU A 127 -6.05 9.39 -16.34
C LEU A 127 -7.58 9.41 -16.33
N LEU A 128 -8.19 8.28 -15.98
CA LEU A 128 -9.63 8.16 -15.78
C LEU A 128 -9.95 8.39 -14.31
N LYS A 129 -10.73 9.43 -14.01
CA LYS A 129 -11.31 9.66 -12.68
C LYS A 129 -12.76 9.25 -12.67
N THR A 130 -13.09 8.23 -11.88
CA THR A 130 -14.46 7.78 -11.60
C THR A 130 -14.88 8.33 -10.25
N SER A 131 -15.95 9.13 -10.19
CA SER A 131 -16.46 9.73 -8.96
C SER A 131 -17.91 9.34 -8.79
N LEU A 132 -18.26 8.64 -7.70
CA LEU A 132 -19.61 8.16 -7.43
C LEU A 132 -20.13 8.80 -6.14
N THR A 133 -21.31 9.41 -6.20
CA THR A 133 -21.96 10.04 -5.05
C THR A 133 -23.28 9.35 -4.79
N CYS A 134 -23.48 8.81 -3.59
CA CYS A 134 -24.73 8.17 -3.17
C CYS A 134 -25.19 8.78 -1.85
N GLY A 135 -26.28 9.56 -1.87
CA GLY A 135 -26.74 10.33 -0.71
C GLY A 135 -25.73 11.42 -0.31
N LYS A 136 -25.17 11.30 0.90
CA LYS A 136 -24.15 12.24 1.44
C LYS A 136 -22.71 11.74 1.28
N THR A 137 -22.53 10.51 0.80
CA THR A 137 -21.21 9.91 0.62
C THR A 137 -20.75 10.10 -0.82
N THR A 138 -19.52 10.57 -1.01
CA THR A 138 -18.82 10.62 -2.30
C THR A 138 -17.52 9.86 -2.17
N ASP A 139 -17.24 8.97 -3.11
CA ASP A 139 -15.97 8.26 -3.23
C ASP A 139 -15.46 8.40 -4.67
N TYR A 140 -14.16 8.21 -4.88
CA TYR A 140 -13.56 8.28 -6.20
C TYR A 140 -12.42 7.28 -6.39
N LYS A 141 -12.28 6.82 -7.63
CA LYS A 141 -11.17 5.98 -8.08
C LYS A 141 -10.46 6.66 -9.24
N LEU A 142 -9.13 6.53 -9.26
CA LEU A 142 -8.27 7.00 -10.33
C LEU A 142 -7.64 5.78 -11.01
N LEU A 143 -7.66 5.75 -12.33
CA LEU A 143 -7.12 4.66 -13.14
C LEU A 143 -6.27 5.22 -14.27
N ASN A 144 -5.03 4.74 -14.41
CA ASN A 144 -4.22 5.02 -15.58
C ASN A 144 -4.61 4.06 -16.69
N VAL A 145 -5.15 4.61 -17.77
CA VAL A 145 -5.66 3.85 -18.91
C VAL A 145 -5.01 4.30 -20.20
N GLY A 146 -4.84 3.36 -21.11
CA GLY A 146 -4.19 3.62 -22.39
C GLY A 146 -4.60 2.61 -23.44
N GLU A 147 -4.15 2.86 -24.67
CA GLU A 147 -4.22 1.89 -25.76
C GLU A 147 -3.01 0.96 -25.65
N TYR A 148 -3.19 -0.16 -24.95
CA TYR A 148 -2.17 -1.20 -24.86
C TYR A 148 -2.49 -2.34 -25.81
N SER A 149 -1.46 -2.97 -26.38
CA SER A 149 -1.59 -4.06 -27.35
C SER A 149 -2.39 -5.27 -26.85
N TYR A 150 -2.51 -5.44 -25.53
CA TYR A 150 -3.25 -6.52 -24.89
C TYR A 150 -4.69 -6.15 -24.49
N CYS A 151 -5.16 -4.92 -24.73
CA CYS A 151 -6.56 -4.57 -24.48
C CYS A 151 -7.43 -5.38 -25.46
N THR A 152 -8.14 -6.40 -24.97
CA THR A 152 -8.82 -7.41 -25.81
C THR A 152 -10.13 -6.97 -26.46
N ASN A 153 -10.48 -5.69 -26.35
CA ASN A 153 -11.53 -5.01 -27.09
C ASN A 153 -11.08 -3.55 -27.20
N SER A 154 -11.50 -2.80 -28.23
CA SER A 154 -11.08 -1.40 -28.58
C SER A 154 -11.34 -0.31 -27.51
N LEU A 155 -11.40 -0.69 -26.24
CA LEU A 155 -11.58 0.10 -25.04
C LEU A 155 -10.20 0.38 -24.42
N LEU A 156 -10.05 1.58 -23.86
CA LEU A 156 -8.93 1.88 -22.97
C LEU A 156 -8.93 0.89 -21.81
N CYS A 157 -7.78 0.29 -21.51
CA CYS A 157 -7.65 -0.66 -20.41
C CYS A 157 -6.54 -0.26 -19.44
N GLU A 158 -6.58 -0.81 -18.23
CA GLU A 158 -5.56 -0.58 -17.19
C GLU A 158 -4.20 -1.15 -17.63
N LYS A 159 -3.11 -0.53 -17.15
CA LYS A 159 -1.76 -1.05 -17.37
C LYS A 159 -1.56 -2.35 -16.58
N ASN A 160 -1.52 -3.50 -17.24
CA ASN A 160 -1.41 -4.81 -16.58
C ASN A 160 0.06 -5.07 -16.19
N GLU A 161 0.36 -5.19 -14.90
CA GLU A 161 1.72 -5.47 -14.39
C GLU A 161 2.03 -6.98 -14.28
N THR A 162 1.12 -7.87 -14.68
CA THR A 162 1.26 -9.33 -14.53
C THR A 162 0.79 -10.10 -15.76
N ILE A 163 1.60 -10.20 -16.82
CA ILE A 163 1.72 -11.39 -17.68
C ILE A 163 3.15 -11.44 -18.22
N LEU A 164 4.07 -12.05 -17.48
CA LEU A 164 5.26 -12.66 -18.07
C LEU A 164 5.70 -13.85 -17.22
N GLU A 165 4.83 -14.86 -17.11
CA GLU A 165 5.24 -16.21 -16.72
C GLU A 165 4.66 -17.24 -17.68
N ASN A 166 5.58 -17.80 -18.47
CA ASN A 166 5.68 -19.21 -18.81
C ASN A 166 4.43 -19.92 -19.36
N LYS A 167 4.33 -19.96 -20.69
CA LYS A 167 4.05 -21.21 -21.40
C LYS A 167 5.13 -21.46 -22.43
N ASN A 168 6.11 -22.28 -22.05
CA ASN A 168 6.85 -23.13 -22.97
C ASN A 168 7.46 -24.29 -22.16
N LYS A 169 6.73 -25.40 -22.11
CA LYS A 169 7.31 -26.73 -22.36
C LYS A 169 6.20 -27.78 -22.48
N GLU A 170 6.02 -28.27 -23.71
CA GLU A 170 5.90 -29.69 -24.00
C GLU A 170 6.07 -29.85 -25.51
N GLU A 171 7.30 -30.10 -25.96
CA GLU A 171 7.52 -30.82 -27.21
C GLU A 171 8.17 -32.16 -26.88
N LYS A 172 7.46 -33.19 -27.34
CA LYS A 172 7.78 -34.60 -27.24
C LYS A 172 9.07 -34.91 -27.99
N LYS A 173 9.88 -35.78 -27.40
CA LYS A 173 10.85 -36.61 -28.12
C LYS A 173 10.09 -37.45 -29.15
N ASN A 174 10.51 -37.40 -30.40
CA ASN A 174 10.20 -38.43 -31.40
C ASN A 174 11.38 -39.38 -31.52
N ASP A 175 11.18 -40.63 -31.10
CA ASP A 175 11.72 -41.84 -31.76
C ASP A 175 10.80 -42.10 -32.97
N THR A 176 11.16 -42.70 -34.11
CA THR A 176 12.09 -43.80 -34.43
C THR A 176 12.36 -43.80 -35.98
N PRO A 177 13.04 -44.77 -36.64
CA PRO A 177 14.07 -44.51 -37.65
C PRO A 177 13.71 -45.06 -39.05
N LYS A 178 14.55 -44.80 -40.07
CA LYS A 178 14.89 -45.84 -41.06
C LYS A 178 16.08 -45.51 -41.96
N ASP A 179 17.01 -46.47 -41.99
CA ASP A 179 17.91 -46.93 -43.05
C ASP A 179 18.63 -45.92 -43.97
N GLU A 180 19.96 -46.05 -44.03
CA GLU A 180 20.58 -46.63 -45.22
C GLU A 180 22.02 -47.13 -44.94
N GLN A 181 22.28 -48.34 -45.43
CA GLN A 181 23.53 -49.09 -45.34
C GLN A 181 24.40 -48.78 -46.57
N LYS A 182 25.69 -48.44 -46.39
CA LYS A 182 26.79 -48.97 -47.22
C LYS A 182 28.17 -48.57 -46.73
N ASP A 183 28.86 -49.56 -46.19
CA ASP A 183 30.31 -49.68 -46.25
C ASP A 183 30.70 -50.26 -47.63
N SER A 184 31.67 -49.65 -48.31
CA SER A 184 32.53 -50.26 -49.33
C SER A 184 33.64 -49.27 -49.73
N THR A 185 34.87 -49.72 -49.49
CA THR A 185 36.16 -49.07 -49.70
C THR A 185 36.58 -48.94 -51.19
N ILE A 186 37.59 -48.08 -51.38
CA ILE A 186 38.63 -47.99 -52.45
C ILE A 186 38.28 -47.21 -53.74
N LYS A 187 38.87 -46.01 -53.92
CA LYS A 187 40.11 -45.76 -54.71
C LYS A 187 40.46 -44.27 -54.80
N GLU A 188 41.60 -43.96 -54.18
CA GLU A 188 42.66 -43.02 -54.57
C GLU A 188 42.43 -42.24 -55.89
N ASP A 189 42.29 -40.92 -55.77
CA ASP A 189 42.82 -39.97 -56.74
C ASP A 189 43.31 -38.72 -55.98
N GLU A 190 44.63 -38.59 -55.88
CA GLU A 190 45.30 -37.43 -55.30
C GLU A 190 45.15 -36.22 -56.22
N THR A 191 44.04 -35.50 -56.11
CA THR A 191 44.10 -34.05 -56.31
C THR A 191 44.15 -33.41 -54.93
N LYS A 192 45.36 -33.02 -54.51
CA LYS A 192 45.59 -32.17 -53.33
C LYS A 192 44.81 -30.87 -53.49
N GLN A 193 43.55 -30.88 -53.10
CA GLN A 193 42.77 -29.69 -52.85
C GLN A 193 43.44 -29.02 -51.65
N LYS A 194 44.24 -27.97 -51.92
CA LYS A 194 44.86 -27.14 -50.89
C LYS A 194 43.77 -26.80 -49.88
N THR A 195 43.83 -27.38 -48.68
CA THR A 195 42.99 -26.98 -47.57
C THR A 195 43.21 -25.49 -47.38
N PRO A 196 42.16 -24.66 -47.47
CA PRO A 196 42.34 -23.22 -47.39
C PRO A 196 42.93 -22.90 -46.02
N THR A 197 44.12 -22.30 -46.01
CA THR A 197 44.82 -21.96 -44.77
C THR A 197 44.18 -20.70 -44.22
N LEU A 198 43.63 -20.74 -43.01
CA LEU A 198 43.02 -19.57 -42.37
C LEU A 198 44.08 -18.70 -41.68
N SER A 199 43.88 -17.39 -41.67
CA SER A 199 44.65 -16.46 -40.84
C SER A 199 44.34 -16.65 -39.35
N GLN A 200 45.20 -16.10 -38.49
CA GLN A 200 44.90 -15.97 -37.08
C GLN A 200 43.72 -15.02 -36.87
N PHE A 201 42.90 -15.30 -35.86
CA PHE A 201 41.82 -14.39 -35.48
C PHE A 201 42.35 -13.00 -35.10
N SER A 202 41.60 -11.98 -35.47
CA SER A 202 41.81 -10.62 -34.99
C SER A 202 41.64 -10.52 -33.47
N LYS A 203 42.08 -9.38 -32.92
CA LYS A 203 41.75 -9.02 -31.54
C LYS A 203 40.24 -8.84 -31.41
N TRP A 204 39.71 -9.17 -30.24
CA TRP A 204 38.31 -8.90 -29.91
C TRP A 204 38.01 -7.41 -30.02
N GLU A 205 36.88 -7.11 -30.65
CA GLU A 205 36.31 -5.76 -30.65
C GLU A 205 35.84 -5.36 -29.25
N ASN A 206 35.65 -4.06 -29.04
CA ASN A 206 35.01 -3.58 -27.83
C ASN A 206 33.56 -4.09 -27.76
N TYR A 207 33.08 -4.36 -26.55
CA TYR A 207 31.70 -4.77 -26.34
C TYR A 207 30.73 -3.67 -26.79
N ALA A 208 29.83 -4.02 -27.70
CA ALA A 208 28.75 -3.17 -28.17
C ALA A 208 27.40 -3.78 -27.77
N LYS A 209 26.39 -2.93 -27.56
CA LYS A 209 25.04 -3.37 -27.19
C LYS A 209 24.45 -4.20 -28.32
N THR A 210 23.85 -5.33 -27.99
CA THR A 210 23.26 -6.27 -28.96
C THR A 210 21.93 -6.81 -28.47
N SER A 211 21.19 -7.51 -29.34
CA SER A 211 20.00 -8.26 -28.95
C SER A 211 20.33 -9.36 -27.94
N CYS A 212 19.48 -9.54 -26.94
CA CYS A 212 19.63 -10.66 -26.00
C CYS A 212 19.40 -12.04 -26.62
N ASP A 213 18.88 -12.09 -27.85
CA ASP A 213 18.72 -13.31 -28.64
C ASP A 213 19.96 -13.62 -29.50
N THR A 214 20.97 -12.74 -29.51
CA THR A 214 22.25 -13.03 -30.19
C THR A 214 22.87 -14.29 -29.58
N GLN A 215 23.21 -15.24 -30.45
CA GLN A 215 23.86 -16.48 -30.03
C GLN A 215 25.38 -16.29 -29.95
N ALA A 216 25.98 -16.94 -28.97
CA ALA A 216 27.43 -17.05 -28.93
C ALA A 216 27.88 -17.96 -30.07
N ILE A 217 28.99 -17.60 -30.72
CA ILE A 217 29.60 -18.39 -31.78
C ILE A 217 31.03 -18.68 -31.36
N THR A 218 31.34 -19.96 -31.20
CA THR A 218 32.68 -20.46 -30.93
C THR A 218 33.11 -21.33 -32.10
N CYS A 219 34.30 -21.10 -32.63
CA CYS A 219 34.81 -21.92 -33.71
C CYS A 219 35.57 -23.12 -33.15
N ASP A 220 35.33 -24.32 -33.69
CA ASP A 220 36.26 -25.42 -33.53
C ASP A 220 37.58 -25.09 -34.26
N ILE A 221 38.71 -25.54 -33.72
CA ILE A 221 40.02 -25.30 -34.33
C ILE A 221 40.14 -25.94 -35.72
N ASN A 222 39.41 -27.03 -35.96
CA ASN A 222 39.40 -27.77 -37.22
C ASN A 222 38.28 -27.33 -38.18
N ASP A 223 37.38 -26.43 -37.76
CA ASP A 223 36.34 -25.88 -38.63
C ASP A 223 36.96 -24.83 -39.55
N THR A 224 37.34 -25.25 -40.76
CA THR A 224 37.93 -24.41 -41.79
C THR A 224 36.92 -23.44 -42.41
N THR A 225 35.63 -23.52 -42.07
CA THR A 225 34.57 -22.64 -42.57
C THR A 225 34.18 -21.55 -41.58
N CYS A 226 34.56 -21.68 -40.31
CA CYS A 226 34.24 -20.72 -39.26
C CYS A 226 35.16 -19.49 -39.31
N LEU A 227 34.68 -18.39 -39.86
CA LEU A 227 35.43 -17.14 -40.05
C LEU A 227 35.19 -16.09 -38.96
N LYS A 228 34.27 -16.36 -38.01
CA LYS A 228 33.82 -15.37 -37.02
C LYS A 228 33.46 -16.02 -35.69
N GLU A 229 33.90 -15.40 -34.59
CA GLU A 229 33.43 -15.73 -33.25
C GLU A 229 32.69 -14.56 -32.61
N VAL A 230 31.78 -14.90 -31.69
CA VAL A 230 30.95 -13.93 -30.95
C VAL A 230 30.90 -14.34 -29.48
N LYS A 231 31.33 -13.43 -28.60
CA LYS A 231 31.18 -13.56 -27.14
C LYS A 231 30.09 -12.64 -26.64
N LEU A 232 29.41 -13.08 -25.58
CA LEU A 232 28.29 -12.36 -24.97
C LEU A 232 28.58 -11.97 -23.53
N TYR A 233 28.05 -10.82 -23.12
CA TYR A 233 28.07 -10.32 -21.76
C TYR A 233 26.71 -9.70 -21.43
N LYS A 234 26.21 -9.92 -20.21
CA LYS A 234 24.92 -9.39 -19.75
C LYS A 234 25.13 -8.59 -18.48
N ARG A 235 24.43 -7.46 -18.34
CA ARG A 235 24.36 -6.71 -17.08
C ARG A 235 23.00 -6.07 -16.90
N THR A 236 22.63 -5.83 -15.64
CA THR A 236 21.43 -5.07 -15.31
C THR A 236 21.71 -3.58 -15.47
N GLU A 237 20.86 -2.88 -16.21
CA GLU A 237 20.93 -1.44 -16.41
C GLU A 237 19.61 -0.77 -16.04
N ILE A 238 19.68 0.50 -15.68
CA ILE A 238 18.48 1.34 -15.56
C ILE A 238 18.02 1.62 -16.98
N VAL A 239 16.82 1.16 -17.33
CA VAL A 239 16.22 1.36 -18.66
C VAL A 239 15.15 2.43 -18.67
N GLY A 240 14.80 2.96 -17.51
CA GLY A 240 13.89 4.07 -17.37
C GLY A 240 13.44 4.22 -15.92
N THR A 241 12.35 4.96 -15.75
CA THR A 241 11.68 5.14 -14.48
C THR A 241 10.21 4.82 -14.62
N LYS A 242 9.57 4.41 -13.52
CA LYS A 242 8.13 4.22 -13.43
C LYS A 242 7.60 4.93 -12.19
N LEU A 243 6.45 5.57 -12.32
CA LEU A 243 5.72 6.08 -11.17
C LEU A 243 4.99 4.92 -10.50
N THR A 244 5.38 4.59 -9.28
CA THR A 244 4.73 3.57 -8.46
C THR A 244 3.95 4.26 -7.34
N ASN A 245 2.72 3.79 -7.13
CA ASN A 245 1.89 4.23 -6.02
C ASN A 245 2.11 3.31 -4.82
N TYR A 246 2.59 3.88 -3.73
CA TYR A 246 2.74 3.19 -2.47
C TYR A 246 1.61 3.57 -1.53
N LYS A 247 0.94 2.56 -1.00
CA LYS A 247 -0.05 2.72 0.06
C LYS A 247 0.63 2.55 1.40
N THR A 248 0.38 3.48 2.30
CA THR A 248 0.90 3.45 3.66
C THR A 248 -0.19 3.77 4.65
N GLU A 249 -0.13 3.17 5.83
CA GLU A 249 -1.06 3.42 6.93
C GLU A 249 -0.31 4.04 8.10
N HIS A 250 -0.77 5.18 8.58
CA HIS A 250 -0.23 5.85 9.76
C HIS A 250 -1.35 6.29 10.69
N THR A 251 -1.01 6.58 11.94
CA THR A 251 -1.95 7.22 12.86
C THR A 251 -1.95 8.74 12.65
N ALA A 252 -3.11 9.37 12.80
CA ALA A 252 -3.27 10.82 12.76
C ALA A 252 -4.23 11.28 13.86
N LEU A 253 -3.93 12.41 14.50
CA LEU A 253 -4.83 13.09 15.42
C LEU A 253 -5.81 13.94 14.62
N ARG A 254 -7.11 13.84 14.92
CA ARG A 254 -8.15 14.67 14.29
C ARG A 254 -9.07 15.28 15.35
N THR A 255 -9.54 16.49 15.08
CA THR A 255 -10.59 17.13 15.87
C THR A 255 -11.92 16.45 15.59
N VAL A 256 -12.58 15.97 16.64
CA VAL A 256 -13.92 15.36 16.58
C VAL A 256 -14.99 16.44 16.76
N ASN A 257 -14.87 17.21 17.83
CA ASN A 257 -15.77 18.31 18.14
C ASN A 257 -15.10 19.30 19.10
N THR A 258 -15.74 20.45 19.26
CA THR A 258 -15.45 21.40 20.32
C THR A 258 -16.75 21.73 21.02
N THR A 259 -16.78 21.63 22.34
CA THR A 259 -17.97 21.88 23.16
C THR A 259 -17.65 22.84 24.28
N THR A 260 -18.58 23.72 24.62
CA THR A 260 -18.43 24.59 25.80
C THR A 260 -18.77 23.79 27.05
N LYS A 261 -17.87 23.80 28.04
CA LYS A 261 -18.07 23.16 29.34
C LYS A 261 -17.74 24.13 30.46
N ASN A 262 -18.43 23.97 31.59
CA ASN A 262 -18.02 24.60 32.84
C ASN A 262 -16.79 23.85 33.38
N VAL A 263 -15.68 24.56 33.54
CA VAL A 263 -14.38 23.99 33.92
C VAL A 263 -13.68 24.89 34.93
N CYS A 264 -12.64 24.39 35.60
CA CYS A 264 -11.79 25.21 36.46
C CYS A 264 -11.17 26.40 35.71
N SER A 265 -11.40 27.61 36.22
CA SER A 265 -10.99 28.85 35.54
C SER A 265 -9.49 28.98 35.32
N SER A 266 -8.67 28.38 36.19
CA SER A 266 -7.21 28.41 36.11
C SER A 266 -6.59 27.53 35.01
N TYR A 267 -7.40 26.68 34.35
CA TYR A 267 -6.91 25.72 33.37
C TYR A 267 -7.70 25.75 32.06
N ASN A 268 -7.06 25.24 31.01
CA ASN A 268 -7.71 24.83 29.77
C ASN A 268 -7.83 23.31 29.76
N TYR A 269 -8.83 22.81 29.04
CA TYR A 269 -9.16 21.39 29.01
C TYR A 269 -9.28 20.90 27.56
N LEU A 270 -8.86 19.66 27.35
CA LEU A 270 -9.08 18.94 26.11
C LEU A 270 -9.34 17.46 26.39
N VAL A 271 -9.86 16.76 25.40
CA VAL A 271 -10.07 15.32 25.47
C VAL A 271 -9.26 14.67 24.35
N ILE A 272 -8.44 13.66 24.66
CA ILE A 272 -7.74 12.86 23.64
C ILE A 272 -8.12 11.40 23.88
N ASN A 273 -8.68 10.73 22.86
CA ASN A 273 -9.11 9.33 22.96
C ASN A 273 -9.95 9.05 24.22
N ASN A 274 -10.94 9.92 24.47
CA ASN A 274 -11.86 9.84 25.62
C ASN A 274 -11.21 10.07 27.00
N ILE A 275 -9.94 10.47 27.08
CA ILE A 275 -9.25 10.86 28.32
C ILE A 275 -9.25 12.38 28.44
N ILE A 276 -9.65 12.90 29.60
CA ILE A 276 -9.67 14.34 29.89
C ILE A 276 -8.28 14.78 30.38
N PHE A 277 -7.76 15.84 29.78
CA PHE A 277 -6.53 16.50 30.19
C PHE A 277 -6.81 17.95 30.54
N ARG A 278 -6.11 18.45 31.56
CA ARG A 278 -6.00 19.87 31.86
C ARG A 278 -4.58 20.38 31.64
N THR A 279 -4.46 21.65 31.27
CA THR A 279 -3.18 22.33 31.01
C THR A 279 -3.32 23.83 31.26
N LYS A 280 -2.19 24.53 31.48
CA LYS A 280 -2.16 25.99 31.55
C LYS A 280 -2.03 26.65 30.17
N GLY A 281 -1.49 25.95 29.18
CA GLY A 281 -1.32 26.45 27.82
C GLY A 281 -2.54 26.25 26.94
N ASN A 282 -2.46 26.71 25.70
CA ASN A 282 -3.46 26.42 24.67
C ASN A 282 -2.96 25.28 23.77
N TYR A 283 -3.73 24.19 23.69
CA TYR A 283 -3.38 23.04 22.85
C TYR A 283 -3.84 23.21 21.38
N GLY A 284 -4.81 24.09 21.12
CA GLY A 284 -5.72 24.12 19.96
C GLY A 284 -5.14 24.39 18.56
N GLU A 285 -3.83 24.53 18.39
CA GLU A 285 -3.19 24.92 17.12
C GLU A 285 -2.41 23.79 16.45
N ILE A 286 -2.31 22.64 17.12
CA ILE A 286 -1.32 21.61 16.78
C ILE A 286 -1.46 21.06 15.35
N LEU A 287 -2.70 20.95 14.85
CA LEU A 287 -2.96 20.43 13.50
C LEU A 287 -2.53 21.41 12.38
N ASN A 288 -2.42 22.69 12.71
CA ASN A 288 -2.10 23.76 11.75
C ASN A 288 -0.62 24.14 11.75
N LEU A 289 0.19 23.56 12.64
CA LEU A 289 1.62 23.86 12.69
C LEU A 289 2.34 23.38 11.43
N ASN A 290 3.26 24.21 10.93
CA ASN A 290 4.09 23.92 9.77
C ASN A 290 5.56 24.27 10.06
N LYS A 291 6.29 23.33 10.69
CA LYS A 291 7.72 23.43 11.02
C LYS A 291 8.11 24.70 11.77
N GLN A 292 7.23 25.15 12.66
CA GLN A 292 7.39 26.37 13.44
C GLN A 292 7.21 26.09 14.93
N THR A 293 7.95 26.84 15.76
CA THR A 293 7.79 26.87 17.21
C THR A 293 6.83 28.01 17.57
N THR A 294 5.91 27.75 18.48
CA THR A 294 4.98 28.72 19.07
C THR A 294 5.18 28.79 20.58
N ALA A 295 4.46 29.70 21.25
CA ALA A 295 4.45 29.74 22.71
C ALA A 295 4.04 28.39 23.34
N ASN A 296 3.15 27.65 22.68
CA ASN A 296 2.58 26.41 23.19
C ASN A 296 3.33 25.14 22.73
N TRP A 297 4.02 25.20 21.59
CA TRP A 297 4.61 24.03 20.94
C TRP A 297 6.02 24.30 20.43
N THR A 298 6.96 23.41 20.72
CA THR A 298 8.33 23.43 20.18
C THR A 298 8.47 22.43 19.05
N TYR A 299 8.93 22.88 17.87
CA TYR A 299 9.30 21.99 16.78
C TYR A 299 10.68 21.38 17.02
N ASN A 300 10.77 20.06 17.06
CA ASN A 300 12.01 19.31 17.35
C ASN A 300 12.72 18.82 16.08
N GLY A 301 12.20 19.16 14.89
CA GLY A 301 12.71 18.66 13.62
C GLY A 301 11.94 17.46 13.09
N GLN A 302 12.39 16.97 11.93
CA GLN A 302 11.85 15.78 11.30
C GLN A 302 12.55 14.54 11.84
N ILE A 303 11.77 13.51 12.16
CA ILE A 303 12.25 12.21 12.61
C ILE A 303 11.85 11.13 11.60
N SER A 304 12.56 10.01 11.65
CA SER A 304 12.26 8.82 10.85
C SER A 304 12.12 7.59 11.74
N ILE A 305 11.03 6.84 11.59
CA ILE A 305 10.67 5.71 12.47
C ILE A 305 10.04 4.58 11.66
N LYS A 306 10.31 3.32 12.03
CA LYS A 306 9.80 2.13 11.32
C LYS A 306 8.32 1.81 11.60
N SER A 307 7.73 2.46 12.60
CA SER A 307 6.33 2.24 12.99
C SER A 307 5.68 3.56 13.37
N SER A 308 4.37 3.63 13.21
CA SER A 308 3.61 4.83 13.53
C SER A 308 3.77 5.18 15.01
N PRO A 309 4.05 6.46 15.36
CA PRO A 309 4.33 6.85 16.71
C PRO A 309 3.06 6.76 17.56
N ARG A 310 3.22 6.38 18.83
CA ARG A 310 2.11 6.45 19.80
C ARG A 310 1.88 7.92 20.13
N PHE A 311 0.72 8.44 19.76
CA PHE A 311 0.31 9.78 20.16
C PHE A 311 0.18 9.86 21.68
N GLY A 312 1.05 10.66 22.29
CA GLY A 312 0.95 11.07 23.69
C GLY A 312 0.30 12.45 23.77
N ALA A 313 -0.05 12.86 24.99
CA ALA A 313 -0.54 14.21 25.20
C ALA A 313 0.59 15.25 24.91
N ASN A 314 1.79 15.00 25.43
CA ASN A 314 2.88 15.98 25.41
C ASN A 314 3.69 16.01 24.10
N GLU A 315 3.47 15.05 23.20
CA GLU A 315 4.20 14.91 21.95
C GLU A 315 3.24 14.69 20.80
N TYR A 316 3.48 15.43 19.72
CA TYR A 316 2.69 15.32 18.50
C TYR A 316 3.60 15.07 17.31
N TYR A 317 3.15 14.17 16.44
CA TYR A 317 3.86 13.75 15.25
C TYR A 317 2.97 14.02 14.04
N LYS A 318 3.38 14.98 13.20
CA LYS A 318 2.69 15.30 11.95
C LYS A 318 3.30 14.47 10.83
N TYR A 319 2.50 13.64 10.17
CA TYR A 319 2.97 12.79 9.10
C TYR A 319 3.47 13.62 7.90
N VAL A 320 4.60 13.21 7.32
CA VAL A 320 5.24 13.85 6.17
C VAL A 320 5.33 12.91 4.98
N GLY A 321 5.66 11.63 5.20
CA GLY A 321 5.84 10.66 4.13
C GLY A 321 6.40 9.32 4.60
N ALA A 322 6.68 8.40 3.68
CA ALA A 322 7.32 7.13 3.97
C ALA A 322 8.26 6.72 2.82
N ASP A 323 9.25 5.87 3.10
CA ASP A 323 10.08 5.24 2.07
C ASP A 323 9.52 3.88 1.62
N SER A 324 9.86 3.50 0.39
CA SER A 324 9.23 2.42 -0.38
C SER A 324 9.90 1.05 -0.29
N LYS A 325 10.98 0.90 0.49
CA LYS A 325 11.68 -0.39 0.62
C LYS A 325 11.17 -1.20 1.82
N ALA A 326 11.44 -2.51 1.78
CA ALA A 326 10.93 -3.60 2.64
C ALA A 326 10.94 -3.36 4.17
N ASP A 327 11.58 -2.29 4.64
CA ASP A 327 11.46 -1.72 5.98
C ASP A 327 10.87 -0.30 5.86
N THR A 328 9.54 -0.18 5.77
CA THR A 328 8.85 1.11 5.58
C THR A 328 9.26 2.11 6.68
N LEU A 329 10.12 3.06 6.33
CA LEU A 329 10.53 4.13 7.24
C LEU A 329 9.59 5.31 7.03
N PHE A 330 8.88 5.70 8.09
CA PHE A 330 7.95 6.81 8.09
C PHE A 330 8.65 8.08 8.57
N TYR A 331 8.32 9.21 7.96
CA TYR A 331 8.84 10.53 8.28
C TYR A 331 7.76 11.37 8.96
N TYR A 332 8.10 11.97 10.10
CA TYR A 332 7.20 12.85 10.85
C TYR A 332 7.90 14.12 11.29
N ASP A 333 7.19 15.24 11.23
CA ASP A 333 7.58 16.45 11.96
C ASP A 333 7.20 16.27 13.44
N SER A 334 8.19 16.33 14.33
CA SER A 334 8.02 16.14 15.78
C SER A 334 7.80 17.47 16.49
N TYR A 335 6.80 17.51 17.38
CA TYR A 335 6.48 18.66 18.21
C TYR A 335 6.35 18.25 19.66
N LYS A 336 6.89 19.07 20.56
CA LYS A 336 6.75 18.93 22.02
C LYS A 336 5.87 20.04 22.57
N TYR A 337 4.91 19.68 23.40
CA TYR A 337 4.07 20.65 24.09
C TYR A 337 4.84 21.30 25.24
N ASN A 338 4.78 22.63 25.34
CA ASN A 338 5.59 23.41 26.28
C ASN A 338 5.03 23.44 27.70
N TYR A 339 3.77 23.07 27.88
CA TYR A 339 3.10 23.06 29.18
C TYR A 339 2.87 21.62 29.67
N GLN A 340 2.72 21.47 30.98
CA GLN A 340 2.37 20.18 31.56
C GLN A 340 0.91 19.84 31.25
N MET A 341 0.66 18.57 30.93
CA MET A 341 -0.68 18.02 30.84
C MET A 341 -0.94 16.99 31.92
N GLU A 342 -2.03 17.21 32.63
CA GLU A 342 -2.46 16.37 33.73
C GLU A 342 -3.75 15.65 33.34
N ARG A 343 -3.76 14.33 33.49
CA ARG A 343 -4.97 13.53 33.32
C ARG A 343 -5.89 13.75 34.51
N VAL A 344 -7.15 14.07 34.25
CA VAL A 344 -8.18 14.28 35.27
C VAL A 344 -9.43 13.46 34.95
N THR A 345 -10.27 13.22 35.95
CA THR A 345 -11.55 12.51 35.79
C THR A 345 -12.76 13.44 35.75
N SER A 346 -12.57 14.72 36.12
CA SER A 346 -13.60 15.74 36.19
C SER A 346 -13.07 17.10 35.72
N TYR A 347 -13.99 17.98 35.31
CA TYR A 347 -13.68 19.34 34.88
C TYR A 347 -13.66 20.36 36.03
N THR A 348 -14.25 20.02 37.18
CA THR A 348 -14.53 20.98 38.26
C THR A 348 -14.22 20.47 39.67
N SER A 349 -13.84 19.19 39.86
CA SER A 349 -13.70 18.60 41.20
C SER A 349 -12.62 19.22 42.08
N ASP A 350 -11.64 19.90 41.47
CA ASP A 350 -10.40 20.31 42.13
C ASP A 350 -10.29 21.84 42.25
N CYS A 351 -11.38 22.58 42.12
CA CYS A 351 -11.36 24.05 42.14
C CYS A 351 -12.65 24.68 42.67
N SER A 352 -12.49 25.86 43.26
CA SER A 352 -13.60 26.69 43.75
C SER A 352 -14.16 27.60 42.66
N ASP A 353 -13.31 28.07 41.74
CA ASP A 353 -13.69 28.99 40.67
C ASP A 353 -13.82 28.27 39.33
N THR A 354 -14.99 28.44 38.69
CA THR A 354 -15.30 27.84 37.39
C THR A 354 -15.73 28.87 36.36
N SER A 355 -15.51 28.54 35.09
CA SER A 355 -15.94 29.35 33.94
C SER A 355 -16.28 28.46 32.76
N ASN A 356 -17.11 28.98 31.86
CA ASN A 356 -17.45 28.28 30.63
C ASN A 356 -16.33 28.47 29.60
N LYS A 357 -15.66 27.37 29.23
CA LYS A 357 -14.58 27.38 28.23
C LYS A 357 -14.83 26.34 27.15
N ALA A 358 -14.26 26.59 25.97
CA ALA A 358 -14.24 25.63 24.88
C ALA A 358 -13.31 24.45 25.23
N VAL A 359 -13.83 23.23 25.10
CA VAL A 359 -13.11 21.98 25.28
C VAL A 359 -13.15 21.21 23.97
N THR A 360 -11.99 21.06 23.36
CA THR A 360 -11.84 20.33 22.09
C THR A 360 -11.55 18.85 22.35
N THR A 361 -12.28 17.99 21.63
CA THR A 361 -12.09 16.55 21.63
C THR A 361 -11.30 16.15 20.40
N TYR A 362 -10.20 15.43 20.61
CA TYR A 362 -9.38 14.82 19.59
C TYR A 362 -9.47 13.30 19.67
N GLN A 363 -9.39 12.65 18.50
CA GLN A 363 -9.25 11.20 18.39
C GLN A 363 -8.11 10.84 17.45
N VAL A 364 -7.43 9.75 17.78
CA VAL A 364 -6.38 9.15 16.97
C VAL A 364 -7.01 8.11 16.06
N TYR A 365 -6.87 8.31 14.75
CA TYR A 365 -7.36 7.38 13.74
C TYR A 365 -6.22 6.80 12.93
N LYS A 366 -6.42 5.59 12.40
CA LYS A 366 -5.62 5.07 11.29
C LYS A 366 -6.05 5.76 10.01
N GLN A 367 -5.08 6.30 9.28
CA GLN A 367 -5.24 6.99 8.01
C GLN A 367 -4.38 6.28 6.98
N GLN A 368 -4.99 5.99 5.83
CA GLN A 368 -4.27 5.48 4.68
C GLN A 368 -3.93 6.64 3.76
N GLU A 369 -2.67 6.71 3.34
CA GLU A 369 -2.20 7.66 2.35
C GLU A 369 -1.60 6.90 1.18
N THR A 370 -1.81 7.45 -0.01
CA THR A 370 -1.15 6.98 -1.23
C THR A 370 -0.19 8.05 -1.65
N TYR A 371 1.09 7.68 -1.78
CA TYR A 371 2.09 8.57 -2.35
C TYR A 371 2.66 7.94 -3.61
N THR A 372 2.94 8.79 -4.59
CA THR A 372 3.52 8.39 -5.86
C THR A 372 5.01 8.69 -5.81
N LYS A 373 5.84 7.70 -6.14
CA LYS A 373 7.29 7.84 -6.22
C LYS A 373 7.79 7.34 -7.57
N GLU A 374 8.81 8.01 -8.10
CA GLU A 374 9.51 7.59 -9.30
C GLU A 374 10.55 6.53 -8.94
N ASP A 375 10.31 5.29 -9.35
CA ASP A 375 11.21 4.16 -9.16
C ASP A 375 11.98 3.85 -10.43
N LYS A 376 13.24 3.45 -10.26
CA LYS A 376 14.09 3.00 -11.37
C LYS A 376 13.61 1.65 -11.88
N VAL A 377 13.44 1.55 -13.18
CA VAL A 377 13.16 0.29 -13.89
C VAL A 377 14.48 -0.28 -14.36
N TYR A 378 14.71 -1.54 -14.00
CA TYR A 378 15.90 -2.27 -14.35
C TYR A 378 15.58 -3.34 -15.40
N ALA A 379 16.42 -3.47 -16.41
CA ALA A 379 16.35 -4.60 -17.34
C ALA A 379 17.75 -5.08 -17.68
N THR A 380 17.81 -6.30 -18.21
CA THR A 380 19.06 -6.90 -18.68
C THR A 380 19.43 -6.33 -20.03
N ALA A 381 20.60 -5.68 -20.10
CA ALA A 381 21.23 -5.29 -21.35
C ALA A 381 22.25 -6.37 -21.77
N CYS A 382 22.22 -6.73 -23.05
CA CYS A 382 23.14 -7.69 -23.64
C CYS A 382 24.16 -6.98 -24.53
N TYR A 383 25.40 -7.47 -24.48
CA TYR A 383 26.53 -6.95 -25.22
C TYR A 383 27.23 -8.09 -25.95
N SER A 384 27.72 -7.81 -27.15
CA SER A 384 28.58 -8.72 -27.90
C SER A 384 29.91 -8.09 -28.22
N SER A 385 30.94 -8.92 -28.29
CA SER A 385 32.22 -8.61 -28.88
C SER A 385 32.48 -9.64 -29.98
N THR A 386 33.03 -9.22 -31.11
CA THR A 386 33.32 -10.10 -32.25
C THR A 386 34.80 -10.09 -32.62
N ARG A 387 35.25 -11.17 -33.25
CA ARG A 387 36.55 -11.26 -33.92
C ARG A 387 36.42 -12.13 -35.17
N THR A 388 37.28 -11.88 -36.15
CA THR A 388 37.20 -12.53 -37.47
C THR A 388 38.57 -13.05 -37.90
N ARG A 389 38.56 -13.98 -38.84
CA ARG A 389 39.72 -14.45 -39.60
C ARG A 389 39.33 -14.63 -41.07
N THR A 390 40.31 -14.76 -41.95
CA THR A 390 40.12 -14.85 -43.41
C THR A 390 40.84 -16.07 -43.98
N TYR A 391 40.47 -16.46 -45.19
CA TYR A 391 41.29 -17.36 -45.99
C TYR A 391 42.56 -16.64 -46.44
N ASN A 392 43.69 -17.33 -46.40
CA ASN A 392 44.99 -16.87 -46.90
C ASN A 392 45.21 -17.26 -48.36
#